data_AF-A0A348DMM8-F1
#
_entry.id   AF-A0A348DMM8-F1
#
_cell.length_a   1.000
_cell.length_b   1.000
_cell.length_c   1.000
_cell.angle_alpha   90.00
_cell.angle_beta   90.00
_cell.angle_gamma   90.00
#
_symmetry.space_group_name_H-M   'P 1'
#
loop_
_entity.id
_entity.type
_entity.pdbx_description
1 polymer ?
#
loop_
_entity_poly.entity_id
_entity_poly.type
_entity_poly.pdbx_seq_one_letter_code
_entity_poly.pdbx_strand_id
1 'polypeptide(L)' 'MELSTDTRNILRQYKELINQRRRDMELPPVTTAKILDSMCEYMTCQVSVYLCNQFIIQGGRTVPRE' A
#
# COMPACT_ATOMS: atom_id res chain seq x y z
N MET A 1 -13.88 7.57 6.28
CA MET A 1 -12.48 7.86 6.64
C MET A 1 -12.12 9.16 5.95
N GLU A 2 -11.83 10.22 6.70
CA GLU A 2 -11.41 11.51 6.15
C GLU A 2 -9.90 11.45 5.90
N LEU A 3 -9.50 11.41 4.62
CA LEU A 3 -8.08 11.48 4.24
C LEU A 3 -7.74 12.93 3.95
N SER A 4 -6.57 13.39 4.41
CA SER A 4 -6.08 14.72 4.06
C SER A 4 -5.93 14.87 2.54
N THR A 5 -5.96 16.10 2.06
CA THR A 5 -5.75 16.39 0.63
C THR A 5 -4.40 15.85 0.16
N ASP A 6 -3.35 15.96 0.98
CA ASP A 6 -2.03 15.41 0.67
C ASP A 6 -2.05 13.89 0.54
N THR A 7 -2.70 13.19 1.48
CA THR A 7 -2.83 11.72 1.40
C THR A 7 -3.58 11.31 0.14
N ARG A 8 -4.66 12.02 -0.21
CA ARG A 8 -5.43 11.74 -1.45
C ARG A 8 -4.60 11.98 -2.70
N ASN A 9 -3.78 13.03 -2.73
CA ASN A 9 -2.88 13.33 -3.85
C ASN A 9 -1.83 12.23 -4.04
N ILE A 10 -1.20 11.78 -2.94
CA ILE A 10 -0.22 10.68 -2.97
C ILE A 10 -0.87 9.39 -3.50
N LEU A 11 -2.05 9.03 -2.99
CA LEU A 11 -2.78 7.85 -3.46
C LEU A 11 -3.18 7.95 -4.94
N ARG A 12 -3.56 9.14 -5.43
CA ARG A 12 -3.85 9.37 -6.85
C ARG A 12 -2.60 9.14 -7.70
N GLN A 13 -1.45 9.67 -7.29
CA GLN A 13 -0.19 9.51 -7.99
C GLN A 13 0.21 8.02 -8.09
N TYR A 14 0.13 7.28 -6.99
CA TYR A 14 0.38 5.83 -7.01
C TYR A 14 -0.61 5.10 -7.92
N LYS A 15 -1.90 5.45 -7.86
CA LYS A 15 -2.93 4.85 -8.70
C LYS A 15 -2.66 5.05 -10.18
N GLU A 16 -2.29 6.25 -10.59
CA GLU A 16 -1.94 6.57 -11.99
C GLU A 16 -0.74 5.75 -12.46
N LEU A 17 0.34 5.74 -11.68
CA LEU A 17 1.56 5.00 -12.01
C LEU A 17 1.31 3.49 -12.11
N ILE A 18 0.57 2.91 -11.15
CA ILE A 18 0.25 1.48 -11.15
C ILE A 18 -0.66 1.14 -12.33
N ASN A 19 -1.69 1.95 -12.61
CA ASN A 19 -2.61 1.69 -13.70
C ASN A 19 -1.95 1.84 -15.08
N GLN A 20 -0.98 2.75 -15.22
CA GLN A 20 -0.17 2.84 -16.42
C GLN A 20 0.60 1.53 -16.65
N ARG A 21 1.35 1.05 -15.64
CA ARG A 21 2.09 -0.21 -15.74
C ARG A 21 1.19 -1.42 -15.98
N ARG A 22 0.01 -1.45 -15.35
CA ARG A 22 -0.96 -2.54 -15.53
C ARG A 22 -1.57 -2.53 -16.92
N ARG A 23 -1.80 -1.35 -17.52
CA ARG A 23 -2.26 -1.23 -18.90
C ARG A 23 -1.24 -1.83 -19.86
N ASP A 24 0.05 -1.60 -19.66
CA ASP A 24 1.12 -2.18 -20.48
C ASP A 24 1.18 -3.71 -20.39
N MET A 25 0.66 -4.28 -19.29
CA MET A 25 0.56 -5.73 -19.05
C MET A 25 -0.84 -6.30 -19.35
N GLU A 26 -1.73 -5.52 -19.97
CA GLU A 26 -3.13 -5.91 -20.24
C GLU A 26 -3.93 -6.31 -18.98
N LEU A 27 -3.53 -5.81 -17.82
CA LEU A 27 -4.16 -6.07 -16.54
C LEU A 27 -5.25 -5.04 -16.22
N PRO A 28 -6.34 -5.44 -15.52
CA PRO A 28 -7.40 -4.52 -15.14
C PRO A 28 -6.88 -3.46 -14.17
N PRO A 29 -7.39 -2.21 -14.25
CA PRO A 29 -6.95 -1.12 -13.37
C PRO A 29 -7.31 -1.37 -11.90
N VAL A 30 -6.52 -0.82 -10.99
CA VAL A 30 -6.74 -0.88 -9.55
C VAL A 30 -7.47 0.36 -9.03
N THR A 31 -8.20 0.14 -7.94
CA THR A 31 -8.87 1.18 -7.17
C THR A 31 -7.98 1.68 -6.04
N THR A 32 -8.29 2.87 -5.49
CA THR A 32 -7.59 3.39 -4.32
C THR A 32 -7.69 2.45 -3.11
N ALA A 33 -8.83 1.77 -2.95
CA ALA A 33 -9.00 0.76 -1.91
C ALA A 33 -7.98 -0.39 -2.06
N LYS A 34 -7.81 -0.91 -3.28
CA LYS A 34 -6.85 -2.00 -3.53
C LYS A 34 -5.40 -1.60 -3.26
N ILE A 35 -5.06 -0.33 -3.50
CA ILE A 35 -3.73 0.22 -3.17
C ILE A 35 -3.52 0.26 -1.66
N LEU A 36 -4.51 0.73 -0.90
CA LEU A 36 -4.45 0.75 0.56
C LEU A 36 -4.34 -0.66 1.14
N ASP A 37 -5.13 -1.62 0.63
CA ASP A 37 -5.04 -3.02 1.04
C ASP A 37 -3.64 -3.57 0.78
N SER A 38 -3.07 -3.30 -0.39
CA SER A 38 -1.72 -3.75 -0.75
C SER A 38 -0.63 -3.09 0.09
N MET A 39 -0.78 -1.81 0.46
CA MET A 39 0.14 -1.13 1.40
C MET A 39 0.07 -1.78 2.78
N CYS A 40 -1.13 -2.06 3.29
CA CYS A 40 -1.32 -2.74 4.56
C CYS A 40 -0.72 -4.16 4.54
N GLU A 41 -0.96 -4.92 3.47
CA GLU A 41 -0.37 -6.24 3.27
C GLU A 41 1.16 -6.18 3.30
N TYR A 42 1.76 -5.26 2.53
CA TYR A 42 3.21 -5.05 2.51
C TYR A 42 3.78 -4.74 3.90
N MET A 43 3.06 -3.92 4.69
CA MET A 43 3.45 -3.59 6.06
C MET A 43 3.46 -4.80 6.98
N THR A 44 2.67 -5.84 6.72
CA THR A 44 2.72 -7.08 7.51
C THR A 44 3.95 -7.94 7.22
N CYS A 45 4.56 -7.75 6.05
CA CYS A 45 5.78 -8.45 5.64
C CYS A 45 7.06 -7.81 6.18
N GLN A 46 6.97 -6.63 6.82
CA GLN A 46 8.13 -5.94 7.37
C GLN A 46 8.49 -6.47 8.76
N VAL A 47 9.77 -6.36 9.15
CA VAL A 47 10.21 -6.65 10.52
C VAL A 47 9.82 -5.53 11.48
N SER A 48 9.75 -4.30 10.96
CA SER A 48 9.39 -3.11 11.70
C SER A 48 8.70 -2.09 10.83
N VAL A 49 7.78 -1.31 11.41
CA VAL A 49 7.10 -0.20 10.75
C VAL A 49 7.18 1.06 11.61
N TYR A 50 7.14 2.22 10.95
CA TYR A 50 7.01 3.51 11.62
C TYR A 50 5.69 4.16 11.23
N LEU A 51 4.77 4.29 12.18
CA LEU A 51 3.41 4.80 11.95
C LEU A 51 3.01 5.75 13.07
N CYS A 52 2.37 6.87 12.73
CA CYS A 52 1.84 7.81 13.73
C CYS A 52 2.87 8.24 14.78
N ASN A 53 4.12 8.47 14.35
CA ASN A 53 5.25 8.80 15.22
C ASN A 53 5.63 7.71 16.24
N GLN A 54 5.32 6.45 15.93
CA GLN A 54 5.66 5.27 16.74
C GLN A 54 6.44 4.26 15.92
N PHE A 55 7.54 3.76 16.48
CA PHE A 55 8.30 2.65 15.93
C PHE A 55 7.79 1.33 16.51
N ILE A 56 7.40 0.41 15.64
CA ILE A 56 6.80 -0.87 16.02
C ILE A 56 7.66 -1.99 15.43
N ILE A 57 8.24 -2.83 16.29
CA ILE A 57 8.88 -4.08 15.89
C ILE A 57 7.77 -5.13 15.82
N GLN A 58 7.45 -5.59 14.61
CA GLN A 58 6.38 -6.56 14.39
C GLN A 58 6.82 -7.98 14.81
N GLY A 59 8.13 -8.18 15.01
CA GLY A 59 8.75 -9.48 15.27
C GLY A 59 8.71 -10.30 14.00
N GLY A 60 9.85 -10.71 13.47
CA GLY A 60 9.96 -11.41 12.19
C GLY A 60 9.11 -12.69 12.14
N ARG A 61 7.83 -12.56 11.82
CA ARG A 61 6.97 -13.66 11.43
C ARG A 61 7.08 -13.77 9.92
N THR A 62 8.15 -14.43 9.52
CA THR A 62 8.35 -14.99 8.18
C THR A 62 7.35 -16.11 7.90
N VAL A 63 6.06 -15.91 8.20
CA VAL A 63 5.02 -16.80 7.69
C VAL A 63 4.56 -16.21 6.37
N PRO A 64 4.87 -16.85 5.23
CA PRO A 64 4.13 -16.60 4.01
C PRO A 64 2.66 -16.87 4.36
N ARG A 65 1.78 -15.90 4.14
CA ARG A 65 0.35 -16.19 4.15
C ARG A 65 0.04 -16.90 2.83
N GLU A 66 -0.40 -18.16 2.96
CA GLU A 66 -0.92 -19.00 1.87
C GLU A 66 -2.09 -18.33 1.13
#